data_AF-A0A1X7JMH0-F1
#
_entry.id   AF-A0A1X7JMH0-F1
#
_cell.length_a   1.000
_cell.length_b   1.000
_cell.length_c   1.000
_cell.angle_alpha   90.00
_cell.angle_beta   90.00
_cell.angle_gamma   90.00
#
_symmetry.space_group_name_H-M   'P 1'
#
loop_
_entity.id
_entity.type
_entity.pdbx_description
1 polymer ?
#
loop_
_entity_poly.entity_id
_entity_poly.type
_entity_poly.pdbx_seq_one_letter_code
_entity_poly.pdbx_strand_id
1 'polypeptide(L)'
;MNSEKYAVIWKHFNHNSEIGDRLNAEQDFSLPYFLSEEEKAKFDKKEQVSLNPFHLVMGLLVGYFDKPPGIDTRFAKKKAASIIREHLPRFKTNSLENLVLDLSNFLRDSHGQKVSLQSLIAGVELQPSSSAIKYDACIDLIGCIDSDELEDRIAAVQQLKLFLSKIDAKELKQELVPDYMKMIQIANEF
;
A
#
# COMPACT_ATOMS: atom_id res chain seq x y z
N MET A 1 -11.61 -12.37 18.80
CA MET A 1 -11.46 -11.57 17.57
C MET A 1 -10.21 -10.73 17.75
N ASN A 2 -9.11 -11.05 17.05
CA ASN A 2 -7.98 -10.13 17.01
C ASN A 2 -8.46 -8.89 16.26
N SER A 3 -8.72 -7.79 16.97
CA SER A 3 -8.85 -6.50 16.31
C SER A 3 -7.52 -6.24 15.61
N GLU A 4 -7.56 -5.97 14.31
CA GLU A 4 -6.37 -5.59 13.55
C GLU A 4 -5.60 -4.49 14.29
N LYS A 5 -4.26 -4.60 14.32
CA LYS A 5 -3.35 -3.68 15.03
C LYS A 5 -3.24 -2.30 14.36
N TYR A 6 -4.18 -1.97 13.50
CA TYR A 6 -4.26 -0.71 12.77
C TYR A 6 -5.69 -0.52 12.26
N ALA A 7 -5.99 0.66 11.74
CA ALA A 7 -7.22 0.89 10.99
C ALA A 7 -6.96 1.83 9.81
N VAL A 8 -7.69 1.64 8.72
CA VAL A 8 -7.82 2.64 7.67
C VAL A 8 -9.18 3.32 7.85
N ILE A 9 -9.15 4.60 8.25
CA ILE A 9 -10.36 5.41 8.34
C ILE A 9 -10.54 6.23 7.06
N TRP A 10 -11.78 6.41 6.65
CA TRP A 10 -12.13 7.19 5.46
C TRP A 10 -12.74 8.51 5.88
N LYS A 11 -12.00 9.61 5.68
CA LYS A 11 -12.44 10.94 6.06
C LYS A 11 -13.08 11.64 4.87
N HIS A 12 -14.32 12.10 5.06
CA HIS A 12 -15.08 12.89 4.09
C HIS A 12 -14.58 14.33 3.99
N PHE A 13 -14.58 14.86 2.78
CA PHE A 13 -14.26 16.24 2.45
C PHE A 13 -15.28 16.78 1.46
N ASN A 14 -15.68 18.03 1.67
CA ASN A 14 -16.48 18.75 0.71
C ASN A 14 -15.59 19.17 -0.48
N HIS A 15 -16.13 19.10 -1.70
CA HIS A 15 -15.39 19.49 -2.90
C HIS A 15 -14.91 20.95 -2.90
N ASN A 16 -15.63 21.83 -2.20
CA ASN A 16 -15.31 23.25 -2.04
C ASN A 16 -14.40 23.57 -0.83
N SER A 17 -13.79 22.55 -0.23
CA SER A 17 -12.76 22.75 0.80
C SER A 17 -11.41 23.08 0.16
N GLU A 18 -10.47 23.64 0.93
CA GLU A 18 -9.11 23.95 0.44
C GLU A 18 -8.41 22.74 -0.20
N ILE A 19 -8.60 21.55 0.37
CA ILE A 19 -8.08 20.30 -0.20
C ILE A 19 -8.85 19.88 -1.46
N GLY A 20 -10.15 20.13 -1.52
CA GLY A 20 -10.95 19.89 -2.72
C GLY A 20 -10.49 20.76 -3.89
N ASP A 21 -10.26 22.06 -3.65
CA ASP A 21 -9.71 22.98 -4.64
C ASP A 21 -8.32 22.53 -5.10
N ARG A 22 -7.42 22.23 -4.15
CA ARG A 22 -6.06 21.75 -4.45
C ARG A 22 -6.06 20.47 -5.29
N LEU A 23 -7.01 19.57 -5.04
CA LEU A 23 -7.13 18.30 -5.76
C LEU A 23 -8.02 18.39 -7.02
N ASN A 24 -8.57 19.56 -7.33
CA ASN A 24 -9.57 19.77 -8.39
C ASN A 24 -10.73 18.78 -8.28
N ALA A 25 -11.39 18.77 -7.12
CA ALA A 25 -12.56 17.94 -6.86
C ALA A 25 -13.82 18.58 -7.44
N GLU A 26 -14.54 17.83 -8.27
CA GLU A 26 -15.84 18.27 -8.82
C GLU A 26 -17.02 17.87 -7.92
N GLN A 27 -16.79 16.93 -7.00
CA GLN A 27 -17.79 16.36 -6.09
C GLN A 27 -17.13 16.01 -4.77
N ASP A 28 -17.93 15.91 -3.72
CA ASP A 28 -17.46 15.52 -2.40
C ASP A 28 -16.77 14.15 -2.47
N PHE A 29 -15.75 13.97 -1.63
CA PHE A 29 -14.87 12.82 -1.73
C PHE A 29 -14.36 12.41 -0.36
N SER A 30 -13.84 11.18 -0.28
CA SER A 30 -13.20 10.68 0.92
C SER A 30 -11.75 10.30 0.64
N LEU A 31 -10.87 10.51 1.61
CA LEU A 31 -9.49 10.06 1.56
C LEU A 31 -9.21 9.08 2.72
N PRO A 32 -8.44 8.01 2.47
CA PRO A 32 -8.05 7.07 3.51
C PRO A 32 -6.92 7.62 4.37
N TYR A 33 -6.98 7.37 5.67
CA TYR A 33 -5.94 7.66 6.64
C TYR A 33 -5.64 6.39 7.44
N PHE A 34 -4.38 5.99 7.47
CA PHE A 34 -3.90 4.89 8.28
C PHE A 34 -3.69 5.36 9.72
N LEU A 35 -4.24 4.62 10.68
CA LEU A 35 -4.07 4.80 12.10
C LEU A 35 -3.31 3.60 12.66
N SER A 36 -2.26 3.86 13.44
CA SER A 36 -1.61 2.84 14.26
C SER A 36 -2.55 2.26 15.32
N GLU A 37 -2.14 1.20 16.00
CA GLU A 37 -2.92 0.58 17.09
C GLU A 37 -3.32 1.60 18.18
N GLU A 38 -2.36 2.45 18.59
CA GLU A 38 -2.59 3.47 19.62
C GLU A 38 -3.58 4.54 19.13
N GLU A 39 -3.42 5.01 17.90
CA GLU A 39 -4.29 6.04 17.33
C GLU A 39 -5.70 5.51 17.05
N LYS A 40 -5.80 4.26 16.61
CA LYS A 40 -7.07 3.55 16.47
C LYS A 40 -7.77 3.47 17.83
N ALA A 41 -7.05 3.11 18.90
CA ALA A 41 -7.65 3.04 20.24
C ALA A 41 -8.16 4.41 20.72
N LYS A 42 -7.46 5.50 20.41
CA LYS A 42 -7.93 6.88 20.66
C LYS A 42 -9.17 7.19 19.83
N PHE A 43 -9.14 6.87 18.53
CA PHE A 43 -10.26 7.09 17.62
C PHE A 43 -11.53 6.35 18.07
N ASP A 44 -11.42 5.08 18.47
CA ASP A 44 -12.53 4.25 18.95
C ASP A 44 -13.15 4.83 20.24
N LYS A 45 -12.35 5.48 21.08
CA LYS A 45 -12.80 6.22 22.28
C LYS A 45 -13.35 7.62 21.97
N LYS A 46 -13.42 8.02 20.71
CA LYS A 46 -13.79 9.36 20.24
C LYS A 46 -12.85 10.46 20.78
N GLU A 47 -11.62 10.09 21.08
CA GLU A 47 -10.56 11.05 21.41
C GLU A 47 -10.02 11.69 20.13
N GLN A 48 -9.41 12.86 20.27
CA GLN A 48 -8.87 13.59 19.13
C GLN A 48 -7.61 12.90 18.58
N VAL A 49 -7.64 12.52 17.30
CA VAL A 49 -6.48 12.03 16.56
C VAL A 49 -6.04 13.08 15.56
N SER A 50 -4.78 13.50 15.63
CA SER A 50 -4.22 14.48 14.70
C SER A 50 -3.79 13.81 13.41
N LEU A 51 -4.57 14.02 12.34
CA LEU A 51 -4.26 13.46 11.03
C LEU A 51 -3.20 14.30 10.33
N ASN A 52 -2.10 13.67 9.93
CA ASN A 52 -0.97 14.29 9.26
C ASN A 52 -0.74 13.65 7.87
N PRO A 53 0.20 14.16 7.05
CA PRO A 53 0.48 13.59 5.74
C PRO A 53 0.97 12.14 5.76
N PHE A 54 1.63 11.71 6.84
CA PHE A 54 2.07 10.32 7.00
C PHE A 54 0.86 9.38 7.01
N HIS A 55 -0.16 9.70 7.82
CA HIS A 55 -1.41 8.94 7.85
C HIS A 55 -2.10 8.88 6.49
N LEU A 56 -2.11 9.98 5.73
CA LEU A 56 -2.71 10.02 4.39
C LEU A 56 -1.97 9.14 3.39
N VAL A 57 -0.64 9.25 3.30
CA VAL A 57 0.15 8.47 2.35
C VAL A 57 0.05 6.97 2.67
N MET A 58 0.18 6.61 3.94
CA MET A 58 0.02 5.23 4.40
C MET A 58 -1.40 4.72 4.15
N GLY A 59 -2.41 5.55 4.39
CA GLY A 59 -3.81 5.23 4.12
C GLY A 59 -4.07 4.99 2.63
N LEU A 60 -3.45 5.77 1.75
CA LEU A 60 -3.56 5.60 0.29
C LEU A 60 -2.88 4.33 -0.20
N LEU A 61 -1.80 3.88 0.46
CA LEU A 61 -1.10 2.65 0.10
C LEU A 61 -1.84 1.41 0.63
N VAL A 62 -2.20 1.39 1.91
CA VAL A 62 -2.85 0.24 2.54
C VAL A 62 -4.32 0.14 2.11
N GLY A 63 -5.03 1.26 2.12
CA GLY A 63 -6.45 1.34 1.76
C GLY A 63 -6.73 1.46 0.27
N TYR A 64 -5.71 1.32 -0.60
CA TYR A 64 -5.87 1.55 -2.03
C TYR A 64 -7.01 0.72 -2.62
N PHE A 65 -7.12 -0.56 -2.25
CA PHE A 65 -8.12 -1.47 -2.78
C PHE A 65 -9.37 -1.62 -1.91
N ASP A 66 -9.46 -0.91 -0.78
CA ASP A 66 -10.60 -1.02 0.13
C ASP A 66 -11.92 -0.64 -0.55
N LYS A 67 -12.99 -1.25 -0.03
CA LYS A 67 -14.37 -0.99 -0.40
C LYS A 67 -15.23 -0.73 0.84
N PRO A 68 -14.94 0.33 1.61
CA PRO A 68 -15.76 0.74 2.75
C PRO A 68 -17.24 0.91 2.35
N PRO A 69 -18.21 0.44 3.16
CA PRO A 69 -19.62 0.60 2.87
C PRO A 69 -20.02 2.07 2.72
N GLY A 70 -20.72 2.40 1.62
CA GLY A 70 -21.28 3.73 1.39
C GLY A 70 -20.28 4.82 1.01
N ILE A 71 -19.01 4.49 0.75
CA ILE A 71 -17.97 5.46 0.39
C ILE A 71 -17.44 5.16 -1.02
N ASP A 72 -17.45 6.18 -1.89
CA ASP A 72 -16.86 6.07 -3.23
C ASP A 72 -15.33 6.28 -3.19
N THR A 73 -14.58 5.21 -3.41
CA THR A 73 -13.10 5.23 -3.38
C THR A 73 -12.45 5.61 -4.71
N ARG A 74 -13.23 5.82 -5.79
CA ARG A 74 -12.69 6.10 -7.13
C ARG A 74 -11.88 7.39 -7.18
N PHE A 75 -12.33 8.44 -6.48
CA PHE A 75 -11.59 9.70 -6.43
C PHE A 75 -10.21 9.52 -5.79
N ALA A 76 -10.16 8.88 -4.61
CA ALA A 76 -8.92 8.61 -3.91
C ALA A 76 -7.95 7.79 -4.78
N LYS A 77 -8.42 6.70 -5.40
CA LYS A 77 -7.62 5.86 -6.32
C LYS A 77 -7.04 6.67 -7.48
N LYS A 78 -7.88 7.48 -8.14
CA LYS A 78 -7.47 8.33 -9.28
C LYS A 78 -6.42 9.37 -8.88
N LYS A 79 -6.50 9.91 -7.65
CA LYS A 79 -5.62 10.97 -7.16
C LYS A 79 -4.43 10.47 -6.34
N ALA A 80 -4.40 9.20 -5.95
CA ALA A 80 -3.38 8.62 -5.07
C ALA A 80 -1.96 8.95 -5.52
N ALA A 81 -1.62 8.69 -6.78
CA ALA A 81 -0.28 8.96 -7.31
C ALA A 81 0.11 10.45 -7.21
N SER A 82 -0.81 11.36 -7.55
CA SER A 82 -0.56 12.81 -7.44
C SER A 82 -0.40 13.26 -5.99
N ILE A 83 -1.25 12.77 -5.09
CA ILE A 83 -1.21 13.11 -3.66
C ILE A 83 0.12 12.65 -3.05
N ILE A 84 0.51 11.40 -3.30
CA ILE A 84 1.76 10.84 -2.76
C ILE A 84 2.96 11.60 -3.32
N ARG A 85 2.98 11.90 -4.63
CA ARG A 85 4.05 12.67 -5.27
C ARG A 85 4.22 14.07 -4.66
N GLU A 86 3.13 14.74 -4.33
CA GLU A 86 3.19 16.05 -3.68
C GLU A 86 3.83 15.97 -2.27
N HIS A 87 3.70 14.84 -1.59
CA HIS A 87 4.25 14.65 -0.26
C HIS A 87 5.69 14.14 -0.25
N LEU A 88 6.28 13.74 -1.39
CA LEU A 88 7.66 13.26 -1.51
C LEU A 88 8.70 14.10 -0.72
N PRO A 89 8.71 15.45 -0.82
CA PRO A 89 9.68 16.26 -0.07
C PRO A 89 9.57 16.12 1.45
N ARG A 90 8.37 15.87 1.98
CA ARG A 90 8.16 15.66 3.42
C ARG A 90 8.80 14.36 3.92
N PHE A 91 9.00 13.40 3.03
CA PHE A 91 9.69 12.13 3.28
C PHE A 91 11.16 12.15 2.85
N LYS A 92 11.70 13.32 2.47
CA LYS A 92 13.10 13.49 2.06
C LYS A 92 13.52 12.56 0.91
N THR A 93 12.59 12.24 0.02
CA THR A 93 12.83 11.46 -1.19
C THR A 93 12.24 12.17 -2.40
N ASN A 94 12.75 11.90 -3.59
CA ASN A 94 12.22 12.40 -4.86
C ASN A 94 11.65 11.27 -5.73
N SER A 95 11.70 10.02 -5.24
CA SER A 95 11.27 8.83 -5.96
C SER A 95 10.03 8.24 -5.30
N LEU A 96 8.94 8.13 -6.08
CA LEU A 96 7.74 7.40 -5.67
C LEU A 96 8.08 5.94 -5.36
N GLU A 97 8.97 5.33 -6.14
CA GLU A 97 9.42 3.96 -5.93
C GLU A 97 10.09 3.81 -4.56
N ASN A 98 11.04 4.67 -4.24
CA ASN A 98 11.73 4.61 -2.95
C ASN A 98 10.75 4.83 -1.79
N LEU A 99 9.84 5.80 -1.93
CA LEU A 99 8.85 6.05 -0.88
C LEU A 99 7.96 4.82 -0.62
N VAL A 100 7.48 4.16 -1.68
CA VAL A 100 6.66 2.95 -1.55
C VAL A 100 7.46 1.83 -0.86
N LEU A 101 8.70 1.59 -1.29
CA LEU A 101 9.55 0.54 -0.72
C LEU A 101 9.86 0.81 0.77
N ASP A 102 10.26 2.04 1.10
CA ASP A 102 10.60 2.43 2.48
C ASP A 102 9.38 2.30 3.42
N LEU A 103 8.21 2.76 2.97
CA LEU A 103 6.98 2.68 3.77
C LEU A 103 6.44 1.26 3.89
N SER A 104 6.52 0.45 2.83
CA SER A 104 6.15 -0.96 2.89
C SER A 104 7.07 -1.73 3.84
N ASN A 105 8.38 -1.49 3.81
CA ASN A 105 9.29 -2.09 4.79
C ASN A 105 8.93 -1.68 6.23
N PHE A 106 8.65 -0.40 6.47
CA PHE A 106 8.18 0.06 7.78
C PHE A 106 6.86 -0.62 8.21
N LEU A 107 5.92 -0.80 7.28
CA LEU A 107 4.66 -1.52 7.52
C LEU A 107 4.89 -2.98 7.88
N ARG A 108 5.83 -3.65 7.20
CA ARG A 108 6.21 -5.04 7.46
C ARG A 108 6.68 -5.19 8.90
N ASP A 109 7.61 -4.32 9.32
CA ASP A 109 8.21 -4.34 10.65
C ASP A 109 7.20 -4.01 11.77
N SER A 110 6.27 -3.09 11.50
CA SER A 110 5.36 -2.54 12.52
C SER A 110 4.01 -3.25 12.61
N HIS A 111 3.50 -3.74 11.48
CA HIS A 111 2.12 -4.25 11.36
C HIS A 111 2.02 -5.63 10.71
N GLY A 112 3.14 -6.18 10.23
CA GLY A 112 3.21 -7.52 9.66
C GLY A 112 3.17 -7.53 8.13
N GLN A 113 3.50 -8.70 7.60
CA GLN A 113 3.78 -8.90 6.17
C GLN A 113 2.57 -8.65 5.28
N LYS A 114 1.37 -9.06 5.70
CA LYS A 114 0.12 -8.79 4.96
C LYS A 114 -0.15 -7.31 4.70
N VAL A 115 0.18 -6.43 5.65
CA VAL A 115 -0.05 -4.98 5.51
C VAL A 115 0.96 -4.35 4.55
N SER A 116 2.22 -4.81 4.64
CA SER A 116 3.24 -4.45 3.66
C SER A 116 2.86 -4.91 2.25
N LEU A 117 2.35 -6.14 2.11
CA LEU A 117 1.86 -6.66 0.83
C LEU A 117 0.76 -5.77 0.23
N GLN A 118 -0.22 -5.33 1.02
CA GLN A 118 -1.27 -4.40 0.55
C GLN A 118 -0.66 -3.10 -0.02
N SER A 119 0.28 -2.51 0.72
CA SER A 119 1.02 -1.31 0.30
C SER A 119 1.81 -1.54 -0.99
N LEU A 120 2.48 -2.68 -1.13
CA LEU A 120 3.27 -3.01 -2.33
C LEU A 120 2.39 -3.26 -3.55
N ILE A 121 1.25 -3.96 -3.41
CA ILE A 121 0.30 -4.14 -4.52
C ILE A 121 -0.25 -2.78 -4.98
N ALA A 122 -0.57 -1.87 -4.05
CA ALA A 122 -0.92 -0.50 -4.42
C ALA A 122 0.24 0.20 -5.13
N GLY A 123 1.46 0.00 -4.65
CA GLY A 123 2.70 0.44 -5.30
C GLY A 123 2.83 -0.01 -6.75
N VAL A 124 2.50 -1.27 -7.05
CA VAL A 124 2.51 -1.81 -8.42
C VAL A 124 1.49 -1.10 -9.31
N GLU A 125 0.31 -0.75 -8.81
CA GLU A 125 -0.66 0.05 -9.58
C GLU A 125 -0.19 1.50 -9.79
N LEU A 126 0.44 2.09 -8.78
CA LEU A 126 0.90 3.48 -8.80
C LEU A 126 2.18 3.69 -9.65
N GLN A 127 3.02 2.66 -9.73
CA GLN A 127 4.26 2.64 -10.51
C GLN A 127 4.47 1.28 -11.20
N PRO A 128 3.69 0.98 -12.26
CA PRO A 128 3.68 -0.34 -12.89
C PRO A 128 5.00 -0.76 -13.54
N SER A 129 5.86 0.20 -13.89
CA SER A 129 7.17 -0.09 -14.47
C SER A 129 8.21 -0.52 -13.44
N SER A 130 7.98 -0.32 -12.13
CA SER A 130 8.99 -0.64 -11.12
C SER A 130 9.20 -2.15 -10.96
N SER A 131 10.37 -2.65 -11.33
CA SER A 131 10.77 -4.04 -11.03
C SER A 131 11.05 -4.23 -9.54
N ALA A 132 11.55 -3.20 -8.84
CA ALA A 132 11.85 -3.26 -7.42
C ALA A 132 10.59 -3.42 -6.54
N ILE A 133 9.52 -2.67 -6.80
CA ILE A 133 8.25 -2.84 -6.06
C ILE A 133 7.67 -4.24 -6.31
N LYS A 134 7.68 -4.72 -7.55
CA LYS A 134 7.18 -6.07 -7.87
C LYS A 134 8.01 -7.15 -7.17
N TYR A 135 9.33 -6.98 -7.11
CA TYR A 135 10.24 -7.89 -6.41
C TYR A 135 9.89 -7.98 -4.93
N ASP A 136 9.79 -6.85 -4.23
CA ASP A 136 9.40 -6.82 -2.82
C ASP A 136 7.98 -7.37 -2.60
N ALA A 137 7.04 -7.09 -3.52
CA ALA A 137 5.69 -7.64 -3.47
C ALA A 137 5.71 -9.17 -3.56
N CYS A 138 6.60 -9.76 -4.37
CA CYS A 138 6.74 -11.22 -4.47
C CYS A 138 7.27 -11.83 -3.17
N ILE A 139 8.25 -11.18 -2.52
CA ILE A 139 8.76 -11.63 -1.22
C ILE A 139 7.62 -11.65 -0.19
N ASP A 140 6.88 -10.56 -0.10
CA ASP A 140 5.78 -10.46 0.86
C ASP A 140 4.66 -11.47 0.56
N LEU A 141 4.35 -11.66 -0.72
CA LEU A 141 3.33 -12.60 -1.16
C LEU A 141 3.73 -14.06 -0.86
N ILE A 142 4.99 -14.44 -1.06
CA ILE A 142 5.49 -15.77 -0.72
C ILE A 142 5.33 -16.02 0.78
N GLY A 143 5.83 -15.13 1.65
CA GLY A 143 5.71 -15.40 3.07
C GLY A 143 4.27 -15.36 3.59
N CYS A 144 3.37 -14.57 2.99
CA CYS A 144 1.94 -14.64 3.30
C CYS A 144 1.28 -15.95 2.81
N ILE A 145 1.76 -16.54 1.70
CA ILE A 145 1.33 -17.88 1.25
C ILE A 145 1.83 -18.95 2.21
N ASP A 146 3.08 -18.86 2.67
CA ASP A 146 3.70 -19.83 3.57
C ASP A 146 3.11 -19.77 4.99
N SER A 147 2.66 -18.60 5.43
CA SER A 147 2.03 -18.39 6.74
C SER A 147 0.50 -18.59 6.75
N ASP A 148 -0.10 -18.96 5.62
CA ASP A 148 -1.55 -19.15 5.45
C ASP A 148 -2.38 -17.91 5.85
N GLU A 149 -1.84 -16.71 5.61
CA GLU A 149 -2.47 -15.42 5.96
C GLU A 149 -3.48 -14.91 4.92
N LEU A 150 -3.58 -15.60 3.78
CA LEU A 150 -4.40 -15.23 2.63
C LEU A 150 -5.57 -16.19 2.46
N GLU A 151 -6.78 -15.64 2.29
CA GLU A 151 -8.01 -16.44 2.17
C GLU A 151 -8.05 -17.27 0.87
N ASP A 152 -7.52 -16.73 -0.24
CA ASP A 152 -7.48 -17.41 -1.53
C ASP A 152 -6.03 -17.65 -1.97
N ARG A 153 -5.49 -18.78 -1.53
CA ARG A 153 -4.12 -19.21 -1.88
C ARG A 153 -3.93 -19.38 -3.40
N ILE A 154 -4.95 -19.82 -4.14
CA ILE A 154 -4.84 -20.03 -5.59
C ILE A 154 -4.68 -18.69 -6.30
N ALA A 155 -5.52 -17.71 -5.97
CA ALA A 155 -5.40 -16.36 -6.50
C ALA A 155 -4.05 -15.73 -6.12
N ALA A 156 -3.57 -15.94 -4.89
CA ALA A 156 -2.26 -15.46 -4.45
C ALA A 156 -1.11 -16.03 -5.28
N VAL A 157 -1.10 -17.34 -5.53
CA VAL A 157 -0.08 -17.99 -6.38
C VAL A 157 -0.12 -17.48 -7.82
N GLN A 158 -1.31 -17.25 -8.38
CA GLN A 158 -1.46 -16.66 -9.71
C GLN A 158 -0.91 -15.23 -9.77
N GLN A 159 -1.20 -14.42 -8.75
CA GLN A 159 -0.67 -13.07 -8.62
C GLN A 159 0.87 -13.07 -8.51
N LEU A 160 1.45 -14.02 -7.76
CA LEU A 160 2.90 -14.21 -7.64
C LEU A 160 3.52 -14.50 -9.01
N LYS A 161 2.99 -15.48 -9.75
CA LYS A 161 3.46 -15.83 -11.10
C LYS A 161 3.36 -14.63 -12.05
N LEU A 162 2.27 -13.85 -11.96
CA LEU A 162 2.08 -12.65 -12.76
C LEU A 162 3.14 -11.57 -12.45
N PHE A 163 3.40 -11.27 -11.18
CA PHE A 163 4.40 -10.28 -10.80
C PHE A 163 5.82 -10.71 -11.20
N LEU A 164 6.20 -11.97 -10.91
CA LEU A 164 7.51 -12.51 -11.30
C LEU A 164 7.76 -12.40 -12.81
N SER A 165 6.72 -12.63 -13.64
CA SER A 165 6.83 -12.53 -15.11
C SER A 165 7.04 -11.10 -15.63
N LYS A 166 6.79 -10.08 -14.80
CA LYS A 166 6.85 -8.65 -15.16
C LYS A 166 8.04 -7.92 -14.53
N ILE A 167 8.94 -8.66 -13.87
CA ILE A 167 10.20 -8.14 -13.33
C ILE A 167 11.25 -8.21 -14.44
N ASP A 168 11.88 -7.07 -14.75
CA ASP A 168 13.11 -7.08 -15.53
C ASP A 168 14.29 -7.27 -14.59
N ALA A 169 14.92 -8.45 -14.63
CA ALA A 169 16.06 -8.79 -13.78
C ALA A 169 17.26 -7.84 -13.98
N LYS A 170 17.35 -7.13 -15.11
CA LYS A 170 18.41 -6.14 -15.36
C LYS A 170 18.22 -4.85 -14.57
N GLU A 171 17.00 -4.55 -14.15
CA GLU A 171 16.66 -3.39 -13.32
C GLU A 171 16.87 -3.66 -11.83
N LEU A 172 17.06 -4.93 -11.44
CA LEU A 172 17.37 -5.30 -10.06
C LEU A 172 18.85 -5.06 -9.75
N LYS A 173 19.14 -4.84 -8.47
CA LYS A 173 20.52 -4.91 -7.96
C LYS A 173 21.07 -6.32 -8.21
N GLN A 174 22.32 -6.43 -8.66
CA GLN A 174 22.92 -7.72 -9.04
C GLN A 174 22.87 -8.76 -7.92
N GLU A 175 22.98 -8.32 -6.66
CA GLU A 175 22.89 -9.16 -5.46
C GLU A 175 21.52 -9.83 -5.26
N LEU A 176 20.45 -9.27 -5.84
CA LEU A 176 19.07 -9.78 -5.71
C LEU A 176 18.68 -10.76 -6.83
N VAL A 177 19.47 -10.87 -7.90
CA VAL A 177 19.16 -11.75 -9.04
C VAL A 177 19.10 -13.23 -8.63
N PRO A 178 20.01 -13.77 -7.80
CA PRO A 178 19.90 -15.15 -7.32
C PRO A 178 18.61 -15.42 -6.55
N ASP A 179 18.20 -14.48 -5.69
CA ASP A 179 16.98 -14.58 -4.89
C ASP A 179 15.73 -14.52 -5.79
N TYR A 180 15.73 -13.65 -6.80
CA TYR A 180 14.67 -13.63 -7.82
C TYR A 180 14.53 -14.98 -8.55
N MET A 181 15.63 -15.59 -8.96
CA MET A 181 15.60 -16.90 -9.61
C MET A 181 15.05 -18.00 -8.69
N LYS A 182 15.38 -17.92 -7.39
CA LYS A 182 14.82 -18.83 -6.38
C LYS A 182 13.31 -18.63 -6.19
N MET A 183 12.83 -17.38 -6.21
CA MET A 183 11.38 -17.10 -6.15
C MET A 183 10.62 -17.69 -7.33
N ILE A 184 11.20 -17.67 -8.54
CA ILE A 184 10.60 -18.35 -9.71
C ILE A 184 10.47 -19.86 -9.47
N GLN A 185 11.49 -20.49 -8.87
CA GLN A 185 11.43 -21.92 -8.54
C GLN A 185 10.33 -22.21 -7.54
N ILE A 186 10.28 -21.47 -6.42
CA ILE A 186 9.23 -21.58 -5.39
C ILE A 186 7.84 -21.44 -6.02
N ALA A 187 7.64 -20.43 -6.87
CA ALA A 187 6.35 -20.21 -7.51
C ALA A 187 5.92 -21.38 -8.41
N ASN A 188 6.85 -22.13 -9.01
CA ASN A 188 6.55 -23.30 -9.82
C ASN A 188 6.24 -24.56 -8.99
N GLU A 189 6.63 -24.57 -7.72
CA GLU A 189 6.31 -25.65 -6.77
C GLU A 189 4.89 -25.50 -6.18
N PHE A 190 4.30 -24.30 -6.28
CA PHE A 190 2.89 -24.01 -5.97
C PHE A 190 1.94 -24.34 -7.14
#